data_AF-A0A1M7LPK6-F1
#
_entry.id   AF-A0A1M7LPK6-F1
#
_cell.length_a   1.000
_cell.length_b   1.000
_cell.length_c   1.000
_cell.angle_alpha   90.00
_cell.angle_beta   90.00
_cell.angle_gamma   90.00
#
_symmetry.space_group_name_H-M   'P 1'
#
loop_
_entity.id
_entity.type
_entity.pdbx_description
1 polymer ?
#
loop_
_entity_poly.entity_id
_entity_poly.type
_entity_poly.pdbx_seq_one_letter_code
_entity_poly.pdbx_strand_id
1 'polypeptide(L)'
;MTGLGDQKAYVTNAVKHFKFAPAERGKRRIHKPPSLRETAACRPWLAAELRLVRPELVVALGATAGRALLGPSFRVTRDRGTVLPPPAAEGGAGPAPGGIVATVHPSAVLRATDREAAYAGLVADLRVAAAALEVQGMCSGPCRAGQGTPYAAAALVALTDCR
;
A
#
# COMPACT_ATOMS: atom_id res chain seq x y z
N MET A 1 0.00 -3.18 -19.36
CA MET A 1 0.56 -3.86 -18.18
C MET A 1 1.45 -2.90 -17.42
N THR A 2 1.38 -2.89 -16.09
CA THR A 2 2.12 -1.98 -15.18
C THR A 2 3.52 -2.48 -14.82
N GLY A 3 3.94 -3.66 -15.29
CA GLY A 3 5.25 -4.25 -15.01
C GLY A 3 5.33 -5.00 -13.66
N LEU A 4 4.41 -4.75 -12.74
CA LEU A 4 4.25 -5.50 -11.49
C LEU A 4 3.48 -6.80 -11.79
N GLY A 5 4.18 -7.92 -11.93
CA GLY A 5 3.52 -9.23 -12.10
C GLY A 5 2.88 -9.72 -10.81
N ASP A 6 1.67 -10.26 -10.87
CA ASP A 6 0.87 -10.71 -9.72
C ASP A 6 1.58 -11.74 -8.83
N GLN A 7 2.52 -12.52 -9.40
CA GLN A 7 3.29 -13.55 -8.69
C GLN A 7 4.40 -12.97 -7.78
N LYS A 8 4.68 -11.66 -7.86
CA LYS A 8 5.74 -10.99 -7.07
C LYS A 8 5.19 -9.98 -6.04
N ALA A 9 3.87 -9.89 -5.88
CA ALA A 9 3.21 -8.94 -4.99
C ALA A 9 2.44 -9.65 -3.87
N TYR A 10 2.70 -9.26 -2.61
CA TYR A 10 1.82 -9.61 -1.49
C TYR A 10 0.77 -8.51 -1.32
N VAL A 11 -0.50 -8.86 -1.36
CA VAL A 11 -1.61 -7.91 -1.31
C VAL A 11 -2.30 -7.99 0.05
N THR A 12 -2.44 -6.86 0.74
CA THR A 12 -3.08 -6.80 2.05
C THR A 12 -3.85 -5.50 2.27
N ASN A 13 -4.57 -5.38 3.37
CA ASN A 13 -5.27 -4.17 3.77
C ASN A 13 -4.67 -3.54 5.04
N ALA A 14 -4.65 -2.22 5.12
CA ALA A 14 -4.22 -1.48 6.31
C ALA A 14 -5.16 -1.69 7.52
N VAL A 15 -6.44 -2.01 7.26
CA VAL A 15 -7.44 -2.38 8.26
C VAL A 15 -7.96 -3.77 7.91
N LYS A 16 -8.05 -4.67 8.90
CA LYS A 16 -8.38 -6.09 8.68
C LYS A 16 -9.88 -6.41 8.77
N HIS A 17 -10.66 -5.47 9.29
CA HIS A 17 -12.11 -5.64 9.46
C HIS A 17 -12.86 -4.63 8.60
N PHE A 18 -13.81 -5.15 7.82
CA PHE A 18 -14.70 -4.33 7.01
C PHE A 18 -15.67 -3.56 7.90
N LYS A 19 -15.54 -2.23 7.90
CA LYS A 19 -16.49 -1.35 8.58
C LYS A 19 -17.64 -1.01 7.64
N PHE A 20 -18.87 -1.32 8.05
CA PHE A 20 -20.06 -0.99 7.28
C PHE A 20 -21.21 -0.51 8.15
N ALA A 21 -22.10 0.25 7.53
CA ALA A 21 -23.44 0.51 8.03
C ALA A 21 -24.46 -0.21 7.13
N PRO A 22 -25.58 -0.70 7.67
CA PRO A 22 -26.69 -1.14 6.82
C PRO A 22 -27.22 0.04 6.00
N ALA A 23 -27.60 -0.21 4.75
CA ALA A 23 -28.29 0.78 3.94
C ALA A 23 -29.67 1.12 4.54
N GLU A 24 -30.14 2.36 4.35
CA GLU A 24 -31.47 2.78 4.83
C GLU A 24 -32.61 1.96 4.21
N ARG A 25 -32.37 1.36 3.03
CA ARG A 25 -33.27 0.38 2.39
C ARG A 25 -32.47 -0.80 1.84
N GLY A 26 -32.89 -2.03 2.18
CA GLY A 26 -32.35 -3.29 1.64
C GLY A 26 -31.21 -3.92 2.46
N LYS A 27 -30.67 -5.04 1.96
CA LYS A 27 -29.64 -5.87 2.65
C LYS A 27 -28.19 -5.45 2.34
N ARG A 28 -27.99 -4.33 1.66
CA ARG A 28 -26.66 -3.90 1.20
C ARG A 28 -25.86 -3.28 2.35
N ARG A 29 -24.60 -3.69 2.47
CA ARG A 29 -23.63 -3.10 3.40
C ARG A 29 -22.98 -1.88 2.74
N ILE A 30 -23.00 -0.74 3.40
CA ILE A 30 -22.38 0.50 2.94
C ILE A 30 -21.06 0.69 3.68
N HIS A 31 -19.95 0.59 2.95
CA HIS A 31 -18.61 0.82 3.50
C HIS A 31 -18.52 2.19 4.19
N LYS A 32 -17.97 2.21 5.39
CA LYS A 32 -17.65 3.43 6.14
C LYS A 32 -16.13 3.52 6.31
N PRO A 33 -15.53 4.70 6.10
CA PRO A 33 -14.10 4.84 6.32
C PRO A 33 -13.76 4.49 7.77
N PRO A 34 -12.65 3.76 8.01
CA PRO A 34 -12.18 3.48 9.35
C PRO A 34 -11.75 4.79 10.04
N SER A 35 -12.02 4.86 11.32
CA SER A 35 -11.51 5.90 12.22
C SER A 35 -10.00 5.73 12.43
N LEU A 36 -9.37 6.78 12.98
CA LEU A 36 -7.96 6.72 13.38
C LEU A 36 -7.72 5.64 14.43
N ARG A 37 -8.66 5.45 15.37
CA ARG A 37 -8.56 4.42 16.42
C ARG A 37 -8.59 3.00 15.84
N GLU A 38 -9.49 2.75 14.88
CA GLU A 38 -9.58 1.44 14.21
C GLU A 38 -8.33 1.15 13.36
N THR A 39 -7.85 2.18 12.64
CA THR A 39 -6.58 2.08 11.91
C THR A 39 -5.42 1.79 12.85
N ALA A 40 -5.34 2.49 14.00
CA ALA A 40 -4.32 2.28 15.00
C ALA A 40 -4.36 0.86 15.60
N ALA A 41 -5.56 0.35 15.89
CA ALA A 41 -5.75 -1.01 16.41
C ALA A 41 -5.31 -2.10 15.42
N CYS A 42 -5.35 -1.82 14.10
CA CYS A 42 -4.89 -2.76 13.08
C CYS A 42 -3.39 -2.64 12.75
N ARG A 43 -2.69 -1.60 13.24
CA ARG A 43 -1.24 -1.40 12.99
C ARG A 43 -0.37 -2.61 13.37
N PRO A 44 -0.61 -3.32 14.49
CA PRO A 44 0.22 -4.47 14.85
C PRO A 44 0.21 -5.58 13.79
N TRP A 45 -0.91 -5.79 13.11
CA TRP A 45 -1.03 -6.77 12.02
C TRP A 45 -0.21 -6.34 10.81
N LEU A 46 -0.36 -5.09 10.38
CA LEU A 46 0.41 -4.57 9.24
C LEU A 46 1.93 -4.58 9.52
N ALA A 47 2.34 -4.26 10.75
CA ALA A 47 3.72 -4.36 11.18
C ALA A 47 4.22 -5.82 11.20
N ALA A 48 3.38 -6.79 11.55
CA ALA A 48 3.72 -8.21 11.45
C ALA A 48 3.88 -8.66 9.99
N GLU A 49 2.98 -8.27 9.10
CA GLU A 49 3.09 -8.58 7.66
C GLU A 49 4.36 -8.00 7.06
N LEU A 50 4.65 -6.72 7.32
CA LEU A 50 5.89 -6.07 6.87
C LEU A 50 7.14 -6.82 7.35
N ARG A 51 7.15 -7.28 8.62
CA ARG A 51 8.26 -8.06 9.19
C ARG A 51 8.43 -9.43 8.54
N LEU A 52 7.33 -10.11 8.22
CA LEU A 52 7.38 -11.46 7.66
C LEU A 52 7.68 -11.46 6.16
N VAL A 53 7.07 -10.54 5.41
CA VAL A 53 7.23 -10.41 3.95
C VAL A 53 8.56 -9.75 3.60
N ARG A 54 9.02 -8.78 4.42
CA ARG A 54 10.23 -7.96 4.19
C ARG A 54 10.29 -7.39 2.76
N PRO A 55 9.25 -6.65 2.33
CA PRO A 55 9.18 -6.20 0.95
C PRO A 55 10.26 -5.16 0.63
N GLU A 56 10.78 -5.19 -0.59
CA GLU A 56 11.71 -4.17 -1.10
C GLU A 56 10.99 -2.82 -1.26
N LEU A 57 9.74 -2.85 -1.71
CA LEU A 57 8.89 -1.68 -1.89
C LEU A 57 7.47 -1.91 -1.34
N VAL A 58 6.84 -0.87 -0.79
CA VAL A 58 5.42 -0.88 -0.44
C VAL A 58 4.64 0.06 -1.36
N VAL A 59 3.51 -0.40 -1.90
CA VAL A 59 2.57 0.43 -2.64
C VAL A 59 1.35 0.71 -1.76
N ALA A 60 1.16 1.98 -1.38
CA ALA A 60 0.03 2.43 -0.57
C ALA A 60 -1.11 2.93 -1.45
N LEU A 61 -2.19 2.14 -1.55
CA LEU A 61 -3.38 2.47 -2.33
C LEU A 61 -4.35 3.32 -1.50
N GLY A 62 -4.35 4.63 -1.74
CA GLY A 62 -5.29 5.57 -1.15
C GLY A 62 -4.83 6.24 0.15
N ALA A 63 -5.64 7.20 0.62
CA ALA A 63 -5.29 8.06 1.74
C ALA A 63 -5.13 7.31 3.07
N THR A 64 -5.98 6.30 3.33
CA THR A 64 -5.94 5.57 4.60
C THR A 64 -4.71 4.66 4.69
N ALA A 65 -4.36 3.95 3.62
CA ALA A 65 -3.14 3.13 3.57
C ALA A 65 -1.90 4.00 3.70
N GLY A 66 -1.85 5.11 2.95
CA GLY A 66 -0.76 6.07 3.06
C GLY A 66 -0.62 6.66 4.46
N ARG A 67 -1.72 7.05 5.13
CA ARG A 67 -1.66 7.54 6.51
C ARG A 67 -1.25 6.48 7.53
N ALA A 68 -1.63 5.21 7.32
CA ALA A 68 -1.24 4.12 8.20
C ALA A 68 0.27 3.90 8.17
N LEU A 69 0.90 4.08 7.00
CA LEU A 69 2.33 3.86 6.77
C LEU A 69 3.18 5.12 6.98
N LEU A 70 2.75 6.27 6.47
CA LEU A 70 3.52 7.52 6.39
C LEU A 70 3.09 8.57 7.43
N GLY A 71 2.04 8.28 8.21
CA GLY A 71 1.55 9.15 9.27
C GLY A 71 0.45 10.14 8.84
N PRO A 72 -0.09 10.92 9.79
CA PRO A 72 -1.31 11.72 9.60
C PRO A 72 -1.15 12.93 8.66
N SER A 73 0.09 13.39 8.44
CA SER A 73 0.43 14.50 7.54
C SER A 73 0.40 14.11 6.06
N PHE A 74 0.38 12.80 5.76
CA PHE A 74 0.32 12.29 4.39
C PHE A 74 -0.96 12.72 3.66
N ARG A 75 -0.81 13.11 2.39
CA ARG A 75 -1.90 13.49 1.49
C ARG A 75 -1.68 12.85 0.12
N VAL A 76 -2.55 11.90 -0.25
CA VAL A 76 -2.48 11.20 -1.55
C VAL A 76 -2.51 12.14 -2.76
N THR A 77 -3.19 13.29 -2.66
CA THR A 77 -3.26 14.26 -3.75
C THR A 77 -1.95 15.02 -3.98
N ARG A 78 -1.07 15.07 -2.97
CA ARG A 78 0.21 15.79 -3.01
C ARG A 78 1.38 14.82 -3.18
N ASP A 79 1.33 13.70 -2.48
CA ASP A 79 2.47 12.81 -2.23
C ASP A 79 2.44 11.53 -3.11
N ARG A 80 1.54 11.46 -4.10
CA ARG A 80 1.45 10.29 -5.02
C ARG A 80 2.47 10.35 -6.15
N GLY A 81 2.79 9.18 -6.71
CA GLY A 81 3.61 9.07 -7.91
C GLY A 81 5.10 9.31 -7.69
N THR A 82 5.56 9.28 -6.43
CA THR A 82 6.98 9.38 -6.07
C THR A 82 7.34 8.26 -5.08
N VAL A 83 8.64 7.94 -5.01
CA VAL A 83 9.18 7.01 -4.01
C VAL A 83 9.48 7.81 -2.74
N LEU A 84 8.72 7.54 -1.68
CA LEU A 84 8.88 8.17 -0.38
C LEU A 84 9.77 7.28 0.50
N PRO A 85 10.63 7.89 1.35
CA PRO A 85 11.36 7.13 2.34
C PRO A 85 10.38 6.48 3.34
N PRO A 86 10.69 5.28 3.85
CA PRO A 86 9.93 4.74 4.98
C PRO A 86 10.00 5.70 6.18
N PRO A 87 8.98 5.74 7.04
CA PRO A 87 9.07 6.51 8.28
C PRO A 87 10.27 6.04 9.10
N ALA A 88 10.88 6.95 9.86
CA ALA A 88 11.86 6.59 10.87
C ALA A 88 11.26 5.53 11.80
N ALA A 89 12.03 4.50 12.14
CA ALA A 89 11.58 3.40 12.98
C ALA A 89 11.36 3.88 14.42
N GLU A 90 10.21 4.50 14.70
CA GLU A 90 9.77 4.82 16.04
C GLU A 90 9.29 3.52 16.73
N GLY A 91 10.06 3.01 17.68
CA GLY A 91 9.59 1.98 18.63
C GLY A 91 9.55 0.53 18.13
N GLY A 92 10.55 0.06 17.36
CA GLY A 92 10.70 -1.38 17.07
C GLY A 92 9.76 -1.93 15.99
N ALA A 93 9.22 -1.06 15.13
CA ALA A 93 8.33 -1.41 14.02
C ALA A 93 9.06 -2.11 12.85
N GLY A 94 9.66 -3.28 13.08
CA GLY A 94 10.15 -4.17 12.01
C GLY A 94 11.22 -3.60 11.07
N PRO A 95 11.68 -4.38 10.07
CA PRO A 95 12.50 -3.85 9.00
C PRO A 95 11.66 -2.91 8.14
N ALA A 96 12.13 -1.68 8.00
CA ALA A 96 11.54 -0.71 7.10
C ALA A 96 11.71 -1.18 5.64
N PRO A 97 10.68 -1.02 4.78
CA PRO A 97 10.85 -1.27 3.35
C PRO A 97 11.87 -0.31 2.75
N GLY A 98 12.44 -0.64 1.60
CA GLY A 98 13.38 0.23 0.87
C GLY A 98 12.74 1.52 0.37
N GLY A 99 11.40 1.55 0.23
CA GLY A 99 10.63 2.74 -0.11
C GLY A 99 9.13 2.50 -0.09
N ILE A 100 8.36 3.59 -0.16
CA ILE A 100 6.90 3.57 -0.22
C ILE A 100 6.44 4.42 -1.40
N VAL A 101 5.69 3.83 -2.34
CA VAL A 101 5.00 4.58 -3.40
C VAL A 101 3.54 4.70 -3.04
N ALA A 102 3.02 5.92 -2.99
CA ALA A 102 1.60 6.13 -2.78
C ALA A 102 0.87 6.43 -4.09
N THR A 103 -0.38 5.96 -4.18
CA THR A 103 -1.24 6.23 -5.35
C THR A 103 -2.71 6.29 -4.94
N VAL A 104 -3.58 6.65 -5.89
CA VAL A 104 -5.03 6.63 -5.72
C VAL A 104 -5.55 5.21 -5.52
N HIS A 105 -6.60 5.05 -4.73
CA HIS A 105 -7.24 3.75 -4.56
C HIS A 105 -8.02 3.37 -5.84
N PRO A 106 -8.01 2.11 -6.31
CA PRO A 106 -8.77 1.68 -7.49
C PRO A 106 -10.28 2.00 -7.41
N SER A 107 -10.90 1.86 -6.23
CA SER A 107 -12.30 2.28 -6.04
C SER A 107 -12.53 3.79 -6.26
N ALA A 108 -11.53 4.66 -6.13
CA ALA A 108 -11.67 6.09 -6.45
C ALA A 108 -11.73 6.30 -7.97
N VAL A 109 -10.99 5.52 -8.76
CA VAL A 109 -11.07 5.51 -10.23
C VAL A 109 -12.47 5.15 -10.69
N LEU A 110 -13.11 4.15 -10.05
CA LEU A 110 -14.49 3.75 -10.35
C LEU A 110 -15.56 4.81 -10.00
N ARG A 111 -15.17 5.86 -9.26
CA ARG A 111 -16.07 6.94 -8.83
C ARG A 111 -15.67 8.31 -9.41
N ALA A 112 -14.61 8.37 -10.21
CA ALA A 112 -14.12 9.60 -10.80
C ALA A 112 -15.05 10.04 -11.94
N THR A 113 -15.20 11.36 -12.10
CA THR A 113 -15.91 11.96 -13.24
C THR A 113 -15.22 11.61 -14.55
N ASP A 114 -13.90 11.74 -14.59
CA ASP A 114 -13.06 11.28 -15.69
C ASP A 114 -12.32 10.01 -15.27
N ARG A 115 -12.91 8.86 -15.60
CA ARG A 115 -12.39 7.54 -15.24
C ARG A 115 -11.12 7.20 -16.00
N GLU A 116 -11.01 7.60 -17.27
CA GLU A 116 -9.84 7.30 -18.10
C GLU A 116 -8.61 8.06 -17.58
N ALA A 117 -8.74 9.36 -17.29
CA ALA A 117 -7.64 10.12 -16.70
C ALA A 117 -7.24 9.58 -15.32
N ALA A 118 -8.22 9.21 -14.48
CA ALA A 118 -7.95 8.63 -13.16
C ALA A 118 -7.23 7.27 -13.26
N TYR A 119 -7.63 6.42 -14.22
CA TYR A 119 -6.98 5.14 -14.48
C TYR A 119 -5.57 5.32 -15.03
N ALA A 120 -5.38 6.21 -16.01
CA ALA A 120 -4.07 6.54 -16.56
C ALA A 120 -3.11 7.03 -15.46
N GLY A 121 -3.59 7.87 -14.55
CA GLY A 121 -2.82 8.31 -13.39
C GLY A 121 -2.45 7.16 -12.44
N LEU A 122 -3.38 6.24 -12.14
CA LEU A 122 -3.06 5.06 -11.32
C LEU A 122 -1.97 4.20 -11.98
N VAL A 123 -2.09 3.95 -13.28
CA VAL A 123 -1.11 3.18 -14.05
C VAL A 123 0.25 3.89 -14.06
N ALA A 124 0.28 5.22 -14.18
CA ALA A 124 1.53 5.99 -14.12
C ALA A 124 2.25 5.82 -12.78
N ASP A 125 1.54 5.91 -11.66
CA ASP A 125 2.16 5.71 -10.33
C ASP A 125 2.65 4.27 -10.13
N LEU A 126 1.92 3.27 -10.66
CA LEU A 126 2.35 1.87 -10.59
C LEU A 126 3.61 1.61 -11.44
N ARG A 127 3.82 2.36 -12.53
CA ARG A 127 5.09 2.30 -13.29
C ARG A 127 6.25 2.89 -12.49
N VAL A 128 6.03 3.92 -11.68
CA VAL A 128 7.07 4.44 -10.76
C VAL A 128 7.48 3.36 -9.77
N ALA A 129 6.51 2.61 -9.23
CA ALA A 129 6.80 1.48 -8.35
C ALA A 129 7.59 0.37 -9.06
N ALA A 130 7.22 0.02 -10.29
CA ALA A 130 7.96 -0.97 -11.09
C ALA A 130 9.41 -0.52 -11.35
N ALA A 131 9.61 0.73 -11.77
CA ALA A 131 10.94 1.28 -12.03
C ALA A 131 11.82 1.33 -10.76
N ALA A 132 11.22 1.67 -9.60
CA ALA A 132 11.94 1.67 -8.32
C ALA A 132 12.48 0.28 -7.95
N LEU A 133 11.71 -0.78 -8.24
CA LEU A 133 12.14 -2.17 -8.00
C LEU A 133 13.27 -2.59 -8.95
N GLU A 134 13.24 -2.16 -10.21
CA GLU A 134 14.32 -2.43 -11.17
C GLU A 134 15.63 -1.78 -10.72
N VAL A 135 15.59 -0.52 -10.29
CA VAL A 135 16.77 0.22 -9.79
C VAL A 135 17.32 -0.42 -8.51
N GLN A 136 16.45 -0.84 -7.58
CA GLN A 136 16.88 -1.52 -6.35
C GLN A 136 17.56 -2.85 -6.65
N GLY A 137 17.07 -3.62 -7.64
CA GLY A 137 17.71 -4.84 -8.13
C GLY A 137 19.11 -4.64 -8.70
N MET A 138 19.38 -3.46 -9.29
CA MET A 138 20.70 -3.08 -9.83
C MET A 138 21.66 -2.57 -8.75
N CYS A 139 21.15 -1.88 -7.72
CA CYS A 139 21.94 -1.48 -6.55
C CYS A 139 22.25 -2.66 -5.61
N SER A 140 21.46 -3.73 -5.65
CA SER A 140 21.68 -4.95 -4.86
C SER A 140 22.68 -5.93 -5.50
N GLY A 141 23.86 -5.43 -5.89
CA GLY A 141 25.06 -6.28 -6.05
C GLY A 141 25.36 -7.10 -4.78
N PRO A 142 26.24 -8.13 -4.82
CA PRO A 142 26.16 -9.38 -4.04
C PRO A 142 26.34 -9.21 -2.51
N CYS A 143 25.36 -8.62 -1.84
CA CYS A 143 25.33 -8.43 -0.38
C CYS A 143 24.05 -8.96 0.29
N ARG A 144 23.23 -9.75 -0.43
CA ARG A 144 22.07 -10.43 0.17
C ARG A 144 21.98 -11.91 -0.23
N ALA A 145 23.09 -12.63 -0.14
CA ALA A 145 23.04 -14.09 -0.16
C ALA A 145 22.81 -14.60 1.28
N GLY A 146 21.61 -15.11 1.55
CA GLY A 146 21.34 -15.90 2.76
C GLY A 146 20.25 -15.32 3.66
N GLN A 147 18.99 -15.58 3.29
CA GLN A 147 17.84 -15.79 4.19
C GLN A 147 16.58 -15.85 3.31
N GLY A 148 16.38 -16.98 2.62
CA GLY A 148 15.15 -17.24 1.88
C GLY A 148 13.99 -17.38 2.85
N THR A 149 13.23 -16.30 3.06
CA THR A 149 11.89 -16.39 3.65
C THR A 149 10.93 -16.86 2.57
N PRO A 150 10.06 -17.85 2.83
CA PRO A 150 9.11 -18.37 1.84
C PRO A 150 8.06 -17.33 1.37
N TYR A 151 8.07 -16.12 1.94
CA TYR A 151 7.16 -15.00 1.65
C TYR A 151 7.86 -13.76 1.07
N ALA A 152 9.09 -13.87 0.57
CA ALA A 152 9.79 -12.72 -0.03
C ALA A 152 9.02 -12.21 -1.25
N ALA A 153 8.38 -11.05 -1.11
CA ALA A 153 7.71 -10.35 -2.21
C ALA A 153 8.52 -9.11 -2.58
N ALA A 154 8.67 -8.83 -3.88
CA ALA A 154 9.29 -7.60 -4.34
C ALA A 154 8.45 -6.38 -3.90
N ALA A 155 7.12 -6.51 -3.94
CA ALA A 155 6.20 -5.48 -3.51
C ALA A 155 5.17 -5.96 -2.48
N LEU A 156 4.88 -5.12 -1.49
CA LEU A 156 3.68 -5.23 -0.65
C LEU A 156 2.67 -4.18 -1.08
N VAL A 157 1.48 -4.59 -1.51
CA VAL A 157 0.38 -3.68 -1.86
C VAL A 157 -0.56 -3.56 -0.68
N ALA A 158 -0.56 -2.39 -0.03
CA ALA A 158 -1.44 -2.07 1.07
C ALA A 158 -2.66 -1.29 0.55
N LEU A 159 -3.80 -1.97 0.53
CA LEU A 159 -5.10 -1.41 0.22
C LEU A 159 -5.81 -0.94 1.47
N THR A 160 -6.93 -0.27 1.27
CA THR A 160 -7.95 -0.17 2.29
C THR A 160 -9.23 -0.74 1.74
N ASP A 161 -9.89 -1.55 2.56
CA ASP A 161 -11.14 -2.19 2.19
C ASP A 161 -12.09 -1.17 1.52
N CYS A 162 -12.55 -1.51 0.34
CA CYS A 162 -13.28 -0.61 -0.53
C CYS A 162 -14.32 -1.42 -1.30
N ARG A 163 -15.51 -1.48 -0.67
CA ARG A 163 -16.80 -2.03 -1.13
C ARG A 163 -16.97 -3.54 -1.08
#